data_AF-A0A534L5K5-F1
#
_entry.id   AF-A0A534L5K5-F1
#
_cell.length_a   1.000
_cell.length_b   1.000
_cell.length_c   1.000
_cell.angle_alpha   90.00
_cell.angle_beta   90.00
_cell.angle_gamma   90.00
#
_symmetry.space_group_name_H-M   'P 1'
#
loop_
_entity.id
_entity.type
_entity.pdbx_description
1 polymer ?
#
loop_
_entity_poly.entity_id
_entity_poly.type
_entity_poly.pdbx_seq_one_letter_code
_entity_poly.pdbx_strand_id
1 'polypeptide(L)'
;MSLFGVERRRRRLEGVAGRILLLALDHGVAAGPVPGIERPSGLVRRLRSAPFSGLVVNPGMVRSLSADIAPAWGLIVHLSASTLLGSRPGSKVLVSTVEHAVSLGADAVSVQISFGDSREDRMVAAAGRVVNLATSLGLPALLMAYAPAEPGESSEDPVAA
;
A
#
# COMPACT_ATOMS: atom_id res chain seq x y z
N MET A 1 21.22 -9.99 10.90
CA MET A 1 20.11 -9.28 11.57
C MET A 1 18.98 -10.28 11.79
N SER A 2 18.27 -10.20 12.93
CA SER A 2 17.12 -11.07 13.20
C SER A 2 15.91 -10.64 12.38
N LEU A 3 15.20 -11.58 11.76
CA LEU A 3 13.93 -11.35 11.05
C LEU A 3 12.69 -11.52 11.95
N PHE A 4 12.88 -11.71 13.25
CA PHE A 4 11.80 -12.00 14.19
C PHE A 4 10.69 -10.93 14.20
N GLY A 5 11.05 -9.64 14.13
CA GLY A 5 10.08 -8.55 14.06
C GLY A 5 9.21 -8.63 12.81
N VAL A 6 9.84 -8.87 11.66
CA VAL A 6 9.17 -9.01 10.36
C VAL A 6 8.16 -10.15 10.41
N GLU A 7 8.58 -11.34 10.86
CA GLU A 7 7.70 -12.51 10.95
C GLU A 7 6.55 -12.28 11.95
N ARG A 8 6.84 -11.65 13.09
CA ARG A 8 5.82 -11.34 14.09
C ARG A 8 4.73 -10.42 13.55
N ARG A 9 5.09 -9.42 12.74
CA ARG A 9 4.11 -8.50 12.13
C ARG A 9 3.41 -9.12 10.93
N ARG A 10 4.11 -9.90 10.10
CA ARG A 10 3.53 -10.64 8.97
C ARG A 10 2.34 -11.49 9.40
N ARG A 11 2.44 -12.19 10.54
CA ARG A 11 1.34 -12.99 11.12
C ARG A 11 0.09 -12.19 11.50
N ARG A 12 0.20 -10.88 11.73
CA ARG A 12 -0.97 -10.02 11.99
C ARG A 12 -1.76 -9.70 10.73
N LEU A 13 -1.14 -9.88 9.56
CA LEU A 13 -1.79 -9.72 8.26
C LEU A 13 -2.50 -11.01 7.81
N GLU A 14 -2.18 -12.15 8.44
CA GLU A 14 -2.83 -13.43 8.18
C GLU A 14 -4.19 -13.48 8.88
N GLY A 15 -5.24 -13.73 8.09
CA GLY A 15 -6.58 -13.99 8.58
C GLY A 15 -6.82 -15.47 8.84
N VAL A 16 -8.06 -15.89 8.62
CA VAL A 16 -8.48 -17.29 8.82
C VAL A 16 -7.66 -18.22 7.93
N ALA A 17 -7.24 -19.36 8.49
CA ALA A 17 -6.45 -20.39 7.81
C ALA A 17 -5.07 -19.92 7.30
N GLY A 18 -4.49 -18.87 7.89
CA GLY A 18 -3.15 -18.38 7.53
C GLY A 18 -3.10 -17.65 6.18
N ARG A 19 -4.25 -17.27 5.62
CA ARG A 19 -4.35 -16.58 4.33
C ARG A 19 -4.49 -15.07 4.54
N ILE A 20 -3.98 -14.29 3.60
CA ILE A 20 -4.08 -12.83 3.62
C ILE A 20 -5.19 -12.41 2.65
N LEU A 21 -6.17 -11.64 3.13
CA LEU A 21 -7.22 -11.02 2.32
C LEU A 21 -7.29 -9.53 2.66
N LEU A 22 -6.82 -8.67 1.77
CA LEU A 22 -6.68 -7.24 2.03
C LEU A 22 -7.80 -6.45 1.35
N LEU A 23 -8.36 -5.48 2.07
CA LEU A 23 -9.12 -4.40 1.47
C LEU A 23 -8.13 -3.34 0.97
N ALA A 24 -8.12 -3.03 -0.32
CA ALA A 24 -7.26 -1.99 -0.90
C ALA A 24 -8.05 -0.68 -1.09
N LEU A 25 -7.55 0.42 -0.52
CA LEU A 25 -8.17 1.76 -0.57
C LEU A 25 -7.11 2.88 -0.80
N ASP A 26 -6.02 2.57 -1.49
CA ASP A 26 -4.90 3.46 -1.80
C ASP A 26 -5.07 4.23 -3.14
N HIS A 27 -6.16 3.99 -3.87
CA HIS A 27 -6.41 4.63 -5.17
C HIS A 27 -6.83 6.10 -5.08
N GLY A 28 -7.38 6.54 -3.93
CA GLY A 28 -7.95 7.88 -3.79
C GLY A 28 -6.94 9.02 -3.99
N VAL A 29 -5.66 8.78 -3.69
CA VAL A 29 -4.60 9.77 -3.95
C VAL A 29 -4.36 9.94 -5.45
N ALA A 30 -4.43 8.86 -6.22
CA ALA A 30 -4.13 8.88 -7.66
C ALA A 30 -5.31 9.37 -8.49
N ALA A 31 -6.50 8.85 -8.21
CA ALA A 31 -7.70 9.03 -9.03
C ALA A 31 -8.73 10.01 -8.45
N GLY A 32 -8.54 10.47 -7.21
CA GLY A 32 -9.53 11.29 -6.52
C GLY A 32 -10.74 10.45 -6.05
N PRO A 33 -11.95 11.05 -5.96
CA PRO A 33 -13.14 10.34 -5.51
C PRO A 33 -13.61 9.32 -6.56
N VAL A 34 -13.17 8.07 -6.41
CA VAL A 34 -13.58 6.96 -7.27
C VAL A 34 -15.00 6.49 -6.89
N PRO A 35 -15.86 6.16 -7.87
CA PRO A 35 -17.20 5.65 -7.61
C PRO A 35 -17.22 4.48 -6.61
N GLY A 36 -18.06 4.57 -5.59
CA GLY A 36 -18.20 3.55 -4.52
C GLY A 36 -17.24 3.71 -3.32
N ILE A 37 -16.16 4.50 -3.45
CA ILE A 37 -15.22 4.80 -2.35
C ILE A 37 -15.21 6.30 -1.98
N GLU A 38 -16.19 7.09 -2.42
CA GLU A 38 -16.30 8.53 -2.15
C GLU A 38 -16.45 8.82 -0.65
N ARG A 39 -16.94 7.83 0.12
CA ARG A 39 -17.04 7.88 1.59
C ARG A 39 -16.33 6.68 2.23
N PRO A 40 -14.99 6.66 2.28
CA PRO A 40 -14.20 5.51 2.72
C PRO A 40 -14.57 5.03 4.13
N SER A 41 -14.76 5.95 5.08
CA SER A 41 -15.15 5.65 6.46
C SER A 41 -16.45 4.83 6.53
N GLY A 42 -17.46 5.23 5.76
CA GLY A 42 -18.73 4.50 5.70
C GLY A 42 -18.60 3.14 5.04
N LEU A 43 -17.75 3.01 4.02
CA LEU A 43 -17.45 1.73 3.36
C LEU A 43 -16.76 0.76 4.31
N VAL A 44 -15.66 1.19 4.96
CA VAL A 44 -14.91 0.36 5.91
C VAL A 44 -15.81 -0.12 7.04
N ARG A 45 -16.66 0.76 7.58
CA ARG A 45 -17.61 0.39 8.63
C ARG A 45 -18.58 -0.71 8.20
N ARG A 46 -19.13 -0.65 6.98
CA ARG A 46 -20.01 -1.70 6.44
C ARG A 46 -19.29 -3.02 6.22
N LEU A 47 -18.00 -2.96 5.86
CA LEU A 47 -17.19 -4.13 5.57
C LEU A 47 -16.51 -4.75 6.80
N ARG A 48 -16.72 -4.22 8.01
CA ARG A 48 -16.10 -4.74 9.24
C ARG A 48 -16.35 -6.22 9.51
N SER A 49 -17.50 -6.75 9.09
CA SER A 49 -17.86 -8.16 9.23
C SER A 49 -17.39 -9.04 8.07
N ALA A 50 -16.85 -8.44 7.00
CA ALA A 50 -16.30 -9.18 5.88
C ALA A 50 -14.95 -9.82 6.27
N PRO A 51 -14.55 -10.92 5.61
CA PRO A 51 -13.41 -11.74 6.03
C PRO A 51 -12.02 -11.14 5.69
N PHE A 52 -11.91 -9.82 5.60
CA PHE A 52 -10.63 -9.16 5.40
C PHE A 52 -9.72 -9.37 6.62
N SER A 53 -8.45 -9.65 6.36
CA SER A 53 -7.41 -9.75 7.37
C SER A 53 -6.68 -8.42 7.57
N GLY A 54 -6.85 -7.46 6.66
CA GLY A 54 -6.14 -6.19 6.71
C GLY A 54 -6.61 -5.18 5.69
N LEU A 55 -6.00 -4.00 5.78
CA LEU A 55 -6.29 -2.83 4.95
C LEU A 55 -4.98 -2.26 4.39
N VAL A 56 -4.99 -1.91 3.09
CA VAL A 56 -3.90 -1.15 2.44
C VAL A 56 -4.39 0.25 2.12
N VAL A 57 -3.70 1.27 2.64
CA VAL A 57 -4.09 2.68 2.48
C VAL A 57 -2.90 3.64 2.49
N ASN A 58 -3.06 4.83 1.89
CA ASN A 58 -2.08 5.90 2.06
C ASN A 58 -2.13 6.52 3.48
N PRO A 59 -1.04 7.12 3.97
CA PRO A 59 -0.94 7.69 5.31
C PRO A 59 -2.06 8.65 5.71
N GLY A 60 -2.51 9.50 4.78
CA GLY A 60 -3.60 10.46 5.04
C GLY A 60 -4.93 9.76 5.37
N MET A 61 -5.21 8.66 4.68
CA MET A 61 -6.44 7.89 4.84
C MET A 61 -6.48 7.13 6.17
N VAL A 62 -5.32 6.73 6.72
CA VAL A 62 -5.25 6.08 8.04
C VAL A 62 -5.91 6.93 9.11
N ARG A 63 -5.65 8.25 9.11
CA ARG A 63 -6.23 9.17 10.10
C ARG A 63 -7.75 9.23 9.98
N SER A 64 -8.26 9.37 8.75
CA SER A 64 -9.69 9.44 8.44
C SER A 64 -10.46 8.13 8.73
N LEU A 65 -9.77 6.99 8.68
CA LEU A 65 -10.35 5.67 8.91
C LEU A 65 -10.09 5.12 10.31
N SER A 66 -9.24 5.76 11.11
CA SER A 66 -8.72 5.21 12.37
C SER A 66 -9.81 4.64 13.30
N ALA A 67 -10.94 5.34 13.45
CA ALA A 67 -12.07 4.89 14.27
C ALA A 67 -12.90 3.74 13.65
N ASP A 68 -12.80 3.56 12.33
CA ASP A 68 -13.55 2.59 11.53
C ASP A 68 -12.73 1.33 11.18
N ILE A 69 -11.41 1.33 11.29
CA ILE A 69 -10.58 0.12 11.12
C ILE A 69 -10.95 -0.90 12.20
N ALA A 70 -11.15 -2.16 11.82
CA ALA A 70 -11.42 -3.22 12.79
C ALA A 70 -10.12 -3.55 13.57
N PRO A 71 -10.15 -3.72 14.90
CA PRO A 71 -8.95 -4.02 15.68
C PRO A 71 -8.21 -5.30 15.26
N ALA A 72 -8.91 -6.24 14.63
CA ALA A 72 -8.34 -7.49 14.13
C ALA A 72 -7.69 -7.36 12.74
N TRP A 73 -7.89 -6.24 12.04
CA TRP A 73 -7.31 -6.02 10.72
C TRP A 73 -5.90 -5.48 10.85
N GLY A 74 -4.94 -6.14 10.19
CA GLY A 74 -3.60 -5.60 10.05
C GLY A 74 -3.58 -4.36 9.15
N LEU A 75 -2.68 -3.42 9.44
CA LEU A 75 -2.57 -2.17 8.70
C LEU A 75 -1.33 -2.16 7.79
N ILE A 76 -1.54 -1.97 6.48
CA ILE A 76 -0.48 -1.75 5.50
C ILE A 76 -0.54 -0.29 5.02
N VAL A 77 0.54 0.44 5.21
CA VAL A 77 0.63 1.85 4.76
C VAL A 77 1.37 1.93 3.43
N HIS A 78 0.68 2.38 2.38
CA HIS A 78 1.24 2.58 1.05
C HIS A 78 1.99 3.91 0.95
N LEU A 79 3.30 3.84 0.75
CA LEU A 79 4.24 4.96 0.87
C LEU A 79 4.49 5.71 -0.44
N SER A 80 4.10 5.13 -1.57
CA SER A 80 4.28 5.75 -2.88
C SER A 80 2.96 6.29 -3.44
N ALA A 81 3.03 7.26 -4.34
CA ALA A 81 1.89 7.72 -5.10
C ALA A 81 2.32 8.41 -6.40
N SER A 82 1.37 8.59 -7.28
CA SER A 82 1.37 9.48 -8.44
C SER A 82 -0.08 9.94 -8.62
N THR A 83 -0.35 10.84 -9.56
CA THR A 83 -1.71 11.27 -9.87
C THR A 83 -2.03 10.99 -11.34
N LEU A 84 -3.29 10.62 -11.62
CA LEU A 84 -3.76 10.43 -12.99
C LEU A 84 -3.84 11.74 -13.78
N LEU A 85 -3.93 12.87 -13.07
CA LEU A 85 -3.95 14.21 -13.67
C LEU A 85 -2.55 14.73 -14.05
N GLY A 86 -1.49 14.06 -13.58
CA GLY A 86 -0.12 14.45 -13.87
C GLY A 86 0.34 13.98 -15.25
N SER A 87 1.42 14.59 -15.76
CA SER A 87 2.04 14.19 -17.04
C SER A 87 2.76 12.83 -17.01
N ARG A 88 2.83 12.20 -15.84
CA ARG A 88 3.50 10.91 -15.61
C ARG A 88 2.73 10.07 -14.58
N PRO A 89 1.55 9.54 -14.93
CA PRO A 89 0.71 8.79 -14.00
C PRO A 89 1.36 7.47 -13.54
N GLY A 90 2.22 6.86 -14.36
CA GLY A 90 2.96 5.64 -14.00
C GLY A 90 4.16 5.87 -13.05
N SER A 91 4.71 7.10 -13.02
CA SER A 91 5.92 7.41 -12.25
C SER A 91 5.60 7.66 -10.78
N LYS A 92 5.60 6.59 -9.98
CA LYS A 92 5.38 6.66 -8.53
C LYS A 92 6.55 7.33 -7.82
N VAL A 93 6.25 8.16 -6.83
CA VAL A 93 7.22 8.79 -5.93
C VAL A 93 6.88 8.47 -4.48
N LEU A 94 7.87 8.46 -3.59
CA LEU A 94 7.60 8.35 -2.15
C LEU A 94 6.91 9.63 -1.68
N VAL A 95 5.76 9.48 -1.04
CA VAL A 95 4.98 10.56 -0.42
C VAL A 95 4.99 10.47 1.11
N SER A 96 5.66 9.44 1.65
CA SER A 96 5.81 9.20 3.08
C SER A 96 7.04 8.35 3.37
N THR A 97 7.39 8.22 4.64
CA THR A 97 8.52 7.40 5.11
C THR A 97 8.05 6.17 5.89
N VAL A 98 8.95 5.23 6.11
CA VAL A 98 8.69 4.04 6.92
C VAL A 98 8.42 4.42 8.37
N GLU A 99 9.16 5.38 8.92
CA GLU A 99 9.01 5.87 10.29
C GLU A 99 7.63 6.51 10.49
N HIS A 100 7.14 7.26 9.51
CA HIS A 100 5.78 7.80 9.56
C HIS A 100 4.75 6.67 9.57
N ALA A 101 4.92 5.62 8.74
CA ALA A 101 4.05 4.45 8.80
C ALA A 101 4.09 3.74 10.17
N VAL A 102 5.27 3.62 10.79
CA VAL A 102 5.41 3.08 12.15
C VAL A 102 4.61 3.92 13.15
N SER A 103 4.70 5.25 13.07
CA SER A 103 3.95 6.16 13.96
C SER A 103 2.43 6.05 13.80
N LEU A 104 1.96 5.59 12.63
CA LEU A 104 0.55 5.32 12.33
C LEU A 104 0.09 3.93 12.78
N GLY A 105 0.98 3.13 13.37
CA GLY A 105 0.66 1.77 13.85
C GLY A 105 0.73 0.71 12.76
N ALA A 106 1.41 0.96 11.64
CA ALA A 106 1.50 0.01 10.54
C ALA A 106 2.07 -1.35 10.97
N ASP A 107 1.48 -2.43 10.45
CA ASP A 107 2.01 -3.78 10.51
C ASP A 107 2.88 -4.10 9.30
N ALA A 108 2.69 -3.42 8.18
CA ALA A 108 3.55 -3.46 7.01
C ALA A 108 3.59 -2.13 6.28
N VAL A 109 4.57 -1.97 5.40
CA VAL A 109 4.60 -0.88 4.43
C VAL A 109 4.39 -1.43 3.02
N SER A 110 3.88 -0.60 2.12
CA SER A 110 3.74 -0.93 0.70
C SER A 110 4.40 0.13 -0.18
N VAL A 111 4.98 -0.29 -1.29
CA VAL A 111 5.50 0.57 -2.37
C VAL A 111 5.15 -0.04 -3.72
N GLN A 112 5.01 0.81 -4.73
CA GLN A 112 4.72 0.39 -6.09
C GLN A 112 5.91 0.60 -7.02
N ILE A 113 6.10 -0.35 -7.95
CA ILE A 113 6.96 -0.24 -9.13
C ILE A 113 6.08 -0.46 -10.36
N SER A 114 6.13 0.50 -11.28
CA SER A 114 5.55 0.39 -12.62
C SER A 114 6.68 0.06 -13.60
N PHE A 115 6.79 -1.20 -14.02
CA PHE A 115 7.86 -1.64 -14.92
C PHE A 115 7.67 -1.03 -16.31
N GLY A 116 8.78 -0.67 -16.96
CA GLY A 116 8.79 -0.01 -18.27
C GLY A 116 8.44 1.48 -18.25
N ASP A 117 8.05 2.04 -17.09
CA ASP A 117 7.94 3.50 -16.94
C ASP A 117 9.33 4.15 -17.08
N SER A 118 9.38 5.33 -17.70
CA SER A 118 10.62 6.10 -17.91
C SER A 118 11.41 6.42 -16.62
N ARG A 119 10.82 6.19 -15.43
CA ARG A 119 11.38 6.46 -14.11
C ARG A 119 11.43 5.21 -13.21
N GLU A 120 11.34 4.03 -13.81
CA GLU A 120 11.44 2.74 -13.10
C GLU A 120 12.71 2.66 -12.24
N ASP A 121 13.85 3.14 -12.76
CA ASP A 121 15.12 3.24 -12.04
C ASP A 121 14.96 3.88 -10.65
N ARG A 122 14.19 4.97 -10.58
CA ARG A 122 13.94 5.70 -9.34
C ARG A 122 12.97 4.95 -8.43
N MET A 123 11.97 4.27 -8.99
CA MET A 123 11.02 3.46 -8.24
C MET A 123 11.71 2.25 -7.60
N VAL A 124 12.55 1.54 -8.36
CA VAL A 124 13.38 0.44 -7.87
C VAL A 124 14.32 0.91 -6.77
N ALA A 125 15.02 2.04 -6.99
CA ALA A 125 15.90 2.60 -5.96
C ALA A 125 15.13 3.01 -4.69
N ALA A 126 13.92 3.57 -4.83
CA ALA A 126 13.05 3.91 -3.70
C ALA A 126 12.56 2.67 -2.95
N ALA A 127 12.15 1.62 -3.67
CA ALA A 127 11.72 0.36 -3.08
C ALA A 127 12.86 -0.29 -2.27
N GLY A 128 14.09 -0.32 -2.82
CA GLY A 128 15.26 -0.82 -2.09
C GLY A 128 15.52 -0.08 -0.77
N ARG A 129 15.42 1.27 -0.78
CA ARG A 129 15.55 2.07 0.46
C ARG A 129 14.44 1.74 1.47
N VAL A 130 13.20 1.61 1.02
CA VAL A 130 12.05 1.29 1.88
C VAL A 130 12.20 -0.11 2.47
N VAL A 131 12.54 -1.12 1.67
CA VAL A 131 12.72 -2.51 2.13
C VAL A 131 13.81 -2.60 3.18
N ASN A 132 14.96 -1.96 2.96
CA ASN A 132 16.07 -1.97 3.92
C ASN A 132 15.66 -1.35 5.26
N LEU A 133 15.02 -0.17 5.23
CA LEU A 133 14.59 0.52 6.43
C LEU A 133 13.45 -0.21 7.15
N ALA A 134 12.43 -0.67 6.43
CA ALA A 134 11.32 -1.45 6.98
C ALA A 134 11.83 -2.72 7.67
N THR A 135 12.72 -3.47 7.02
CA THR A 135 13.33 -4.67 7.59
C THR A 135 14.11 -4.35 8.87
N SER A 136 14.87 -3.25 8.88
CA SER A 136 15.62 -2.81 10.07
C SER A 136 14.72 -2.44 11.26
N LEU A 137 13.50 -1.98 10.99
CA LEU A 137 12.47 -1.65 11.98
C LEU A 137 11.52 -2.82 12.27
N GLY A 138 11.76 -3.99 11.66
CA GLY A 138 10.96 -5.20 11.86
C GLY A 138 9.60 -5.17 11.16
N LEU A 139 9.42 -4.38 10.10
CA LEU A 139 8.21 -4.37 9.27
C LEU A 139 8.43 -5.19 7.99
N PRO A 140 7.49 -6.08 7.62
CA PRO A 140 7.41 -6.58 6.25
C PRO A 140 7.10 -5.45 5.25
N ALA A 141 7.58 -5.63 4.02
CA ALA A 141 7.29 -4.76 2.90
C ALA A 141 6.49 -5.52 1.83
N LEU A 142 5.37 -4.94 1.41
CA LEU A 142 4.57 -5.38 0.27
C LEU A 142 5.03 -4.62 -0.97
N LEU A 143 5.47 -5.34 -2.00
CA LEU A 143 5.79 -4.75 -3.29
C LEU A 143 4.59 -4.90 -4.23
N MET A 144 4.05 -3.78 -4.71
CA MET A 144 3.04 -3.73 -5.76
C MET A 144 3.76 -3.57 -7.10
N ALA A 145 3.86 -4.66 -7.85
CA ALA A 145 4.62 -4.74 -9.09
C ALA A 145 3.66 -4.82 -10.28
N TYR A 146 3.71 -3.83 -11.16
CA TYR A 146 2.90 -3.79 -12.39
C TYR A 146 3.81 -3.93 -13.60
N ALA A 147 3.64 -5.03 -14.33
CA ALA A 147 4.39 -5.30 -15.56
C ALA A 147 3.57 -4.87 -16.78
N PRO A 148 4.21 -4.36 -17.84
CA PRO A 148 3.55 -4.15 -19.13
C PRO A 148 3.13 -5.49 -19.74
N ALA A 149 2.17 -5.45 -20.67
CA ALA A 149 1.74 -6.63 -21.42
C ALA A 149 2.85 -7.14 -22.35
N GLU A 150 3.56 -6.21 -23.01
CA GLU A 150 4.65 -6.50 -23.94
C GLU A 150 5.99 -5.88 -23.52
N PRO A 151 7.13 -6.49 -23.88
CA PRO A 151 8.45 -5.93 -23.61
C PRO A 151 8.64 -4.57 -24.29
N GLY A 152 9.08 -3.55 -23.53
CA GLY A 152 9.37 -2.20 -24.04
C GLY A 152 8.21 -1.21 -23.92
N GLU A 153 7.05 -1.65 -23.44
CA GLU A 153 5.94 -0.77 -23.08
C GLU A 153 5.98 -0.40 -21.59
N SER A 154 5.23 0.62 -21.19
CA SER A 154 5.03 0.97 -19.78
C SER A 154 3.77 0.31 -19.25
N SER A 155 3.82 -0.26 -18.03
CA SER A 155 2.61 -0.73 -17.37
C SER A 155 1.63 0.43 -17.13
N GLU A 156 0.38 0.28 -17.56
CA GLU A 156 -0.68 1.22 -17.16
C GLU A 156 -1.04 0.99 -15.69
N ASP A 157 -1.34 2.08 -14.98
CA ASP A 157 -1.92 1.97 -13.65
C ASP A 157 -3.32 1.37 -13.83
N PRO A 158 -3.68 0.24 -13.17
CA PRO A 158 -5.01 -0.37 -13.33
C PRO A 158 -6.16 0.56 -12.92
N VAL A 159 -5.87 1.64 -12.18
CA VAL A 159 -6.86 2.68 -11.86
C VAL A 159 -7.12 3.63 -13.03
N ALA A 160 -6.20 3.70 -14.00
CA ALA A 160 -6.31 4.53 -15.20
C ALA A 160 -7.06 3.83 -16.35
N ALA A 161 -7.27 2.52 -16.26
CA ALA A 161 -7.91 1.68 -17.28
C ALA A 161 -9.44 1.60 -17.12
#